data_AF-A0A835T099-F1
#
_entry.id   AF-A0A835T099-F1
#
_cell.length_a   1.000
_cell.length_b   1.000
_cell.length_c   1.000
_cell.angle_alpha   90.00
_cell.angle_beta   90.00
_cell.angle_gamma   90.00
#
_symmetry.space_group_name_H-M   'P 1'
#
loop_
_entity.id
_entity.type
_entity.pdbx_description
1 polymer ?
#
loop_
_entity_poly.entity_id
_entity_poly.type
_entity_poly.pdbx_seq_one_letter_code
_entity_poly.pdbx_strand_id
1 'polypeptide(L)'
;MNAKDHLIGHIKDLGRDPAGPNIRLYATNAAQPWHNDDLVGLLCLSDGAEGGESGWSSSVSVHNEILRTAPHLAHVLADSWFFDRKGEVPAGKKPFFEIPCHELACADVTVDTASTAVPGPGLYEKGHALLPPSNPAHPNTSRKATSR
;
A
#
# COMPACT_ATOMS: atom_id res chain seq x y z
N MET A 1 -6.96 -14.99 0.83
CA MET A 1 -6.90 -15.87 2.02
C MET A 1 -5.59 -15.65 2.73
N ASN A 2 -5.56 -15.73 4.06
CA ASN A 2 -4.30 -15.71 4.81
C ASN A 2 -3.73 -17.14 4.93
N ALA A 3 -2.51 -17.28 5.48
CA ALA A 3 -1.88 -18.58 5.73
C ALA A 3 -2.66 -19.54 6.67
N LYS A 4 -3.81 -19.12 7.21
CA LYS A 4 -4.72 -19.93 8.04
C LYS A 4 -6.01 -20.32 7.30
N ASP A 5 -6.07 -20.08 5.99
CA ASP A 5 -7.23 -20.33 5.14
C ASP A 5 -8.52 -19.63 5.58
N HIS A 6 -8.37 -18.50 6.30
CA HIS A 6 -9.54 -17.69 6.66
C HIS A 6 -10.08 -16.99 5.40
N LEU A 7 -11.36 -17.24 5.11
CA LEU A 7 -12.14 -16.54 4.08
C LEU A 7 -12.57 -15.15 4.54
N ILE A 8 -12.83 -14.98 5.84
CA ILE A 8 -13.18 -13.72 6.47
C ILE A 8 -12.10 -13.40 7.51
N GLY A 9 -11.44 -12.25 7.36
CA GLY A 9 -10.44 -11.76 8.29
C GLY A 9 -11.05 -10.88 9.37
N HIS A 10 -10.60 -11.03 10.62
CA HIS A 10 -10.87 -10.04 11.65
C HIS A 10 -9.83 -8.93 11.59
N ILE A 11 -10.30 -7.69 11.44
CA ILE A 11 -9.48 -6.50 11.63
C ILE A 11 -9.65 -6.07 13.08
N LYS A 12 -8.60 -6.23 13.88
CA LYS A 12 -8.58 -5.84 15.30
C LYS A 12 -7.15 -5.80 15.83
N ASP A 13 -6.93 -4.96 16.81
CA ASP A 13 -5.67 -4.95 17.53
C ASP A 13 -5.50 -6.24 18.35
N LEU A 14 -4.42 -6.97 18.08
CA LEU A 14 -4.01 -8.17 18.81
C LEU A 14 -2.76 -7.93 19.68
N GLY A 15 -2.34 -6.67 19.86
CA GLY A 15 -1.14 -6.29 20.61
C GLY A 15 0.17 -6.65 19.89
N ARG A 16 0.13 -6.75 18.55
CA ARG A 16 1.32 -7.06 17.75
C ARG A 16 2.09 -5.78 17.42
N ASP A 17 3.41 -5.90 17.33
CA ASP A 17 4.27 -4.78 16.91
C ASP A 17 4.10 -4.48 15.41
N PRO A 18 3.62 -3.29 15.02
CA PRO A 18 3.49 -2.89 13.62
C PRO A 18 4.80 -2.89 12.84
N ALA A 19 5.95 -2.74 13.52
CA ALA A 19 7.27 -2.76 12.91
C ALA A 19 7.78 -4.18 12.61
N GLY A 20 7.07 -5.21 13.07
CA GLY A 20 7.47 -6.60 12.85
C GLY A 20 7.40 -6.99 11.36
N PRO A 21 8.44 -7.63 10.80
CA PRO A 21 8.56 -7.84 9.35
C PRO A 21 7.45 -8.72 8.76
N ASN A 22 6.97 -9.69 9.54
CA ASN A 22 5.91 -10.63 9.17
C ASN A 22 4.54 -10.25 9.74
N ILE A 23 4.42 -9.07 10.34
CA ILE A 23 3.17 -8.62 10.95
C ILE A 23 2.28 -8.03 9.86
N ARG A 24 1.04 -8.52 9.82
CA ARG A 24 -0.01 -7.95 9.00
C ARG A 24 -0.68 -6.84 9.80
N LEU A 25 -0.74 -5.63 9.24
CA LEU A 25 -1.21 -4.43 9.93
C LEU A 25 -2.65 -4.53 10.45
N TYR A 26 -3.51 -5.35 9.81
CA TYR A 26 -4.87 -5.61 10.29
C TYR A 26 -4.95 -6.20 11.71
N ALA A 27 -3.83 -6.69 12.25
CA ALA A 27 -3.71 -7.25 13.59
C ALA A 27 -3.12 -6.26 14.63
N THR A 28 -3.09 -4.97 14.31
CA THR A 28 -2.52 -3.88 15.11
C THR A 28 -3.46 -2.67 15.14
N ASN A 29 -3.15 -1.66 15.95
CA ASN A 29 -3.85 -0.36 15.97
C ASN A 29 -3.24 0.69 15.02
N ALA A 30 -2.23 0.32 14.21
CA ALA A 30 -1.59 1.25 13.30
C ALA A 30 -2.45 1.54 12.06
N ALA A 31 -2.39 2.76 11.55
CA ALA A 31 -3.07 3.14 10.31
C ALA A 31 -2.60 2.27 9.14
N GLN A 32 -3.54 1.74 8.38
CA GLN A 32 -3.21 0.99 7.18
C GLN A 32 -2.78 1.96 6.06
N PRO A 33 -1.67 1.66 5.36
CA PRO A 33 -1.27 2.40 4.18
C PRO A 33 -2.29 2.21 3.05
N TRP A 34 -2.35 3.18 2.14
CA TRP A 34 -3.14 3.04 0.91
C TRP A 34 -2.72 1.77 0.16
N HIS A 35 -3.72 0.96 -0.20
CA HIS A 35 -3.56 -0.29 -0.94
C HIS A 35 -4.83 -0.57 -1.73
N ASN A 36 -4.73 -1.54 -2.63
CA ASN A 36 -5.85 -2.05 -3.41
C ASN A 36 -5.97 -3.56 -3.21
N ASP A 37 -7.20 -4.05 -3.33
CA ASP A 37 -7.55 -5.45 -3.51
C ASP A 37 -8.66 -5.49 -4.59
N ASP A 38 -8.85 -6.62 -5.27
CA ASP A 38 -9.84 -6.76 -6.36
C ASP A 38 -11.26 -6.39 -5.94
N LEU A 39 -11.63 -6.75 -4.70
CA LEU A 39 -12.89 -6.40 -4.07
C LEU A 39 -12.75 -6.45 -2.55
N VAL A 40 -13.19 -5.38 -1.86
CA VAL A 40 -13.15 -5.30 -0.40
C VAL A 40 -14.56 -5.12 0.15
N GLY A 41 -14.90 -5.95 1.14
CA GLY A 41 -16.10 -5.80 1.97
C GLY A 41 -15.72 -5.61 3.43
N LEU A 42 -16.22 -4.55 4.07
CA LEU A 42 -15.98 -4.26 5.49
C LEU A 42 -17.32 -4.21 6.24
N LEU A 43 -17.37 -4.90 7.39
CA LEU A 43 -18.50 -4.87 8.31
C LEU A 43 -17.99 -4.42 9.69
N CYS A 44 -18.43 -3.25 10.14
CA CYS A 44 -18.15 -2.80 11.50
C CYS A 44 -19.03 -3.57 12.49
N LEU A 45 -18.40 -4.34 13.38
CA LEU A 45 -19.10 -5.04 14.47
C LEU A 45 -19.11 -4.23 15.78
N SER A 46 -18.13 -3.34 15.94
CA SER A 46 -17.99 -2.43 17.07
C SER A 46 -17.09 -1.27 16.65
N ASP A 47 -17.50 -0.05 16.96
CA ASP A 47 -16.69 1.13 16.69
C ASP A 47 -15.45 1.16 17.59
N GLY A 48 -14.38 1.76 17.09
CA GLY A 48 -13.19 2.06 17.88
C GLY A 48 -13.47 3.16 18.90
N ALA A 49 -12.73 3.17 20.02
CA ALA A 49 -12.82 4.27 20.98
C ALA A 49 -12.34 5.60 20.38
N GLU A 50 -11.37 5.54 19.48
CA GLU A 50 -10.85 6.65 18.67
C GLU A 50 -10.30 6.11 17.34
N GLY A 51 -10.33 6.94 16.30
CA GLY A 51 -9.86 6.58 14.96
C GLY A 51 -10.71 5.52 14.28
N GLY A 52 -10.08 4.74 13.39
CA GLY A 52 -10.76 3.68 12.62
C GLY A 52 -11.52 4.19 11.40
N GLU A 53 -11.25 5.42 10.95
CA GLU A 53 -11.87 5.96 9.74
C GLU A 53 -11.44 5.18 8.49
N SER A 54 -12.42 4.81 7.67
CA SER A 54 -12.17 4.22 6.35
C SER A 54 -11.96 5.34 5.31
N GLY A 55 -10.83 5.28 4.60
CA GLY A 55 -10.54 6.13 3.45
C GLY A 55 -10.60 5.34 2.15
N TRP A 56 -11.06 5.97 1.07
CA TRP A 56 -10.99 5.41 -0.28
C TRP A 56 -10.69 6.51 -1.30
N SER A 57 -10.07 6.12 -2.42
CA SER A 57 -9.79 7.01 -3.54
C SER A 57 -9.87 6.22 -4.85
N SER A 58 -10.16 6.89 -5.96
CA SER A 58 -10.14 6.28 -7.28
C SER A 58 -8.71 6.22 -7.81
N SER A 59 -8.26 5.02 -8.17
CA SER A 59 -6.97 4.78 -8.83
C SER A 59 -6.82 5.60 -10.12
N VAL A 60 -7.89 5.69 -10.91
CA VAL A 60 -7.95 6.50 -12.15
C VAL A 60 -7.77 7.99 -11.85
N SER A 61 -8.45 8.52 -10.82
CA SER A 61 -8.29 9.93 -10.43
C SER A 61 -6.86 10.23 -9.97
N VAL A 62 -6.25 9.32 -9.19
CA VAL A 62 -4.85 9.45 -8.77
C VAL A 62 -3.91 9.43 -9.96
N HIS A 63 -4.11 8.51 -10.91
CA HIS A 63 -3.30 8.43 -12.12
C HIS A 63 -3.41 9.71 -12.98
N ASN A 64 -4.63 10.21 -13.18
CA ASN A 64 -4.87 11.45 -13.93
C ASN A 64 -4.19 12.66 -13.26
N GLU A 65 -4.22 12.73 -11.93
CA GLU A 65 -3.54 13.77 -11.18
C GLU A 65 -2.02 13.68 -11.31
N ILE A 66 -1.45 12.47 -11.33
CA ILE A 66 -0.03 12.24 -11.62
C ILE A 66 0.31 12.71 -13.03
N LEU A 67 -0.48 12.37 -14.05
CA LEU A 67 -0.25 12.86 -15.41
C LEU A 67 -0.30 14.39 -15.50
N ARG A 68 -1.17 15.03 -14.72
CA ARG A 68 -1.32 16.49 -14.70
C ARG A 68 -0.17 17.21 -13.98
N THR A 69 0.33 16.65 -12.88
CA THR A 69 1.25 17.34 -11.96
C THR A 69 2.69 16.85 -12.02
N ALA A 70 2.90 15.57 -12.37
CA ALA A 70 4.20 14.92 -12.41
C ALA A 70 4.23 13.78 -13.46
N PRO A 71 4.02 14.08 -14.76
CA PRO A 71 3.86 13.07 -15.81
C PRO A 71 5.05 12.11 -15.94
N HIS A 72 6.26 12.55 -15.60
CA HIS A 72 7.45 11.70 -15.57
C HIS A 72 7.32 10.51 -14.59
N LEU A 73 6.54 10.65 -13.51
CA LEU A 73 6.28 9.57 -12.56
C LEU A 73 5.35 8.51 -13.12
N ALA A 74 4.49 8.83 -14.09
CA ALA A 74 3.64 7.83 -14.72
C ALA A 74 4.48 6.73 -15.41
N HIS A 75 5.60 7.11 -16.02
CA HIS A 75 6.54 6.16 -16.61
C HIS A 75 7.26 5.30 -15.55
N VAL A 76 7.67 5.91 -14.45
CA VAL A 76 8.33 5.22 -13.32
C VAL A 76 7.38 4.21 -12.67
N LEU A 77 6.12 4.57 -12.50
CA LEU A 77 5.11 3.71 -11.89
C LEU A 77 4.71 2.56 -12.82
N ALA A 78 4.88 2.72 -14.13
CA ALA A 78 4.65 1.68 -15.13
C ALA A 78 5.83 0.70 -15.32
N ASP A 79 7.01 1.02 -14.78
CA ASP A 79 8.15 0.08 -14.74
C ASP A 79 7.94 -0.98 -13.65
N SER A 80 8.83 -1.97 -13.56
CA SER A 80 8.79 -3.04 -12.56
C SER A 80 9.04 -2.59 -11.13
N TRP A 81 8.19 -3.03 -10.21
CA TRP A 81 8.32 -2.87 -8.76
C TRP A 81 8.34 -4.22 -8.06
N PHE A 82 9.06 -4.32 -6.94
CA PHE A 82 9.09 -5.52 -6.12
C PHE A 82 8.20 -5.41 -4.90
N PHE A 83 7.47 -6.49 -4.65
CA PHE A 83 6.53 -6.62 -3.56
C PHE A 83 6.91 -7.81 -2.68
N ASP A 84 7.00 -7.60 -1.38
CA ASP A 84 7.33 -8.62 -0.39
C ASP A 84 6.15 -9.61 -0.19
N ARG A 85 6.44 -10.91 -0.12
CA ARG A 85 5.46 -11.97 0.16
C ARG A 85 5.13 -12.15 1.64
N LYS A 86 5.69 -11.33 2.54
CA LYS A 86 5.45 -11.35 3.99
C LYS A 86 5.63 -12.73 4.62
N GLY A 87 6.65 -13.46 4.16
CA GLY A 87 6.97 -14.82 4.62
C GLY A 87 6.11 -15.92 4.00
N GLU A 88 5.10 -15.61 3.19
CA GLU A 88 4.26 -16.58 2.46
C GLU A 88 4.91 -16.92 1.11
N VAL A 89 6.09 -17.52 1.16
CA VAL A 89 6.90 -17.85 -0.03
C VAL A 89 6.60 -19.26 -0.51
N PRO A 90 5.99 -19.44 -1.70
CA PRO A 90 5.79 -20.77 -2.26
C PRO A 90 7.12 -21.47 -2.58
N ALA A 91 7.12 -22.80 -2.56
CA ALA A 91 8.31 -23.58 -2.90
C ALA A 91 8.88 -23.19 -4.27
N GLY A 92 10.18 -22.89 -4.33
CA GLY A 92 10.88 -22.49 -5.54
C GLY A 92 10.64 -21.05 -6.00
N LYS A 93 9.95 -20.20 -5.22
CA LYS A 93 9.77 -18.77 -5.51
C LYS A 93 10.71 -17.90 -4.69
N LYS A 94 11.00 -16.70 -5.19
CA LYS A 94 11.71 -15.66 -4.43
C LYS A 94 10.81 -15.10 -3.31
N PRO A 95 11.38 -14.52 -2.24
CA PRO A 95 10.62 -13.91 -1.16
C PRO A 95 9.84 -12.65 -1.58
N PHE A 96 10.00 -12.20 -2.83
CA PHE A 96 9.29 -11.11 -3.45
C PHE A 96 8.72 -11.53 -4.81
N PHE A 97 7.84 -10.71 -5.37
CA PHE A 97 7.39 -10.79 -6.75
C PHE A 97 7.50 -9.43 -7.43
N GLU A 98 7.47 -9.45 -8.77
CA GLU A 98 7.69 -8.28 -9.60
C GLU A 98 6.44 -8.03 -10.44
N ILE A 99 5.87 -6.83 -10.31
CA ILE A 99 4.76 -6.33 -11.12
C ILE A 99 4.91 -4.81 -11.27
N PRO A 100 4.33 -4.19 -12.32
CA PRO A 100 4.21 -2.73 -12.37
C PRO A 100 3.39 -2.18 -11.20
N CYS A 101 3.67 -0.95 -10.77
CA CYS A 101 2.80 -0.27 -9.79
C CYS A 101 1.57 0.32 -10.48
N HIS A 102 1.68 0.73 -11.74
CA HIS A 102 0.57 1.16 -12.59
C HIS A 102 0.61 0.40 -13.92
N GLU A 103 -0.40 -0.40 -14.20
CA GLU A 103 -0.55 -1.08 -15.49
C GLU A 103 -1.63 -0.38 -16.32
N LEU A 104 -1.32 -0.08 -17.58
CA LEU A 104 -2.27 0.43 -18.56
C LEU A 104 -2.59 -0.67 -19.56
N ALA A 105 -3.85 -1.11 -19.59
CA ALA A 105 -4.34 -2.09 -20.55
C ALA A 105 -5.57 -1.55 -21.27
N CYS A 106 -5.48 -1.30 -22.58
CA CYS A 106 -6.63 -0.96 -23.46
C CYS A 106 -7.70 -0.02 -22.85
N ALA A 107 -7.25 1.10 -22.25
CA ALA A 107 -8.05 2.15 -21.58
C ALA A 107 -8.39 1.93 -20.09
N ASP A 108 -7.98 0.81 -19.50
CA ASP A 108 -8.04 0.57 -18.07
C ASP A 108 -6.70 0.89 -17.39
N VAL A 109 -6.79 1.42 -16.17
CA VAL A 109 -5.64 1.68 -15.30
C VAL A 109 -5.76 0.80 -14.05
N THR A 110 -4.88 -0.17 -13.94
CA THR A 110 -4.68 -0.94 -12.70
C THR A 110 -3.58 -0.27 -11.89
N VAL A 111 -3.81 -0.08 -10.60
CA VAL A 111 -2.82 0.46 -9.68
C VAL A 111 -2.61 -0.54 -8.57
N ASP A 112 -1.39 -1.07 -8.48
CA ASP A 112 -0.95 -2.02 -7.46
C ASP A 112 -0.05 -1.31 -6.45
N THR A 113 -0.62 -1.04 -5.29
CA THR A 113 0.02 -0.32 -4.19
C THR A 113 0.07 -1.20 -2.96
N ALA A 114 1.26 -1.31 -2.39
CA ALA A 114 1.48 -1.93 -1.10
C ALA A 114 2.58 -1.15 -0.38
N SER A 115 2.55 -1.11 0.95
CA SER A 115 3.61 -0.44 1.72
C SER A 115 5.01 -1.04 1.55
N THR A 116 5.10 -2.24 0.99
CA THR A 116 6.37 -2.90 0.69
C THR A 116 6.81 -2.76 -0.76
N ALA A 117 6.05 -2.06 -1.60
CA ALA A 117 6.43 -1.85 -2.99
C ALA A 117 7.71 -1.02 -3.05
N VAL A 118 8.75 -1.55 -3.71
CA VAL A 118 10.02 -0.83 -3.95
C VAL A 118 10.40 -0.85 -5.43
N PRO A 119 11.02 0.22 -5.96
CA PRO A 119 11.46 0.27 -7.36
C PRO A 119 12.44 -0.87 -7.70
N GLY A 120 12.36 -1.41 -8.91
CA GLY A 120 13.36 -2.35 -9.42
C GLY A 120 14.74 -1.73 -9.68
N PRO A 121 15.85 -2.51 -9.70
CA PRO A 121 17.21 -1.99 -9.91
C PRO A 121 17.36 -1.17 -11.20
N GLY A 122 16.63 -1.53 -12.25
CA GLY A 122 16.67 -0.82 -13.54
C GLY A 122 16.08 0.60 -13.50
N LEU A 123 15.26 0.95 -12.50
CA LEU A 123 14.71 2.30 -12.35
C LEU A 123 15.78 3.32 -11.93
N TYR A 124 16.75 2.89 -11.11
CA TYR A 124 17.85 3.75 -10.65
C TYR A 124 18.85 4.05 -11.77
N GLU A 125 19.04 3.11 -12.70
CA GLU A 125 19.95 3.24 -13.84
C GLU A 125 19.36 4.09 -14.98
N LYS A 126 18.03 4.12 -15.13
CA LYS A 126 17.33 4.94 -16.14
C LYS A 126 17.35 6.45 -15.83
N GLY A 127 18.04 6.90 -14.78
CA GLY A 127 18.19 8.33 -14.46
C GLY A 127 16.91 9.01 -13.95
N HIS A 128 15.87 8.24 -13.62
CA HIS A 128 14.72 8.77 -12.88
C HIS A 128 15.18 8.97 -11.44
N ALA A 129 15.51 10.21 -11.08
CA ALA A 129 15.94 10.57 -9.73
C ALA A 129 14.80 10.33 -8.72
N LEU A 130 14.66 9.08 -8.27
CA LEU A 130 13.87 8.74 -7.10
C LEU A 130 14.67 9.21 -5.90
N LEU A 131 14.11 10.18 -5.17
CA LEU A 131 14.66 10.67 -3.92
C LEU A 131 15.07 9.48 -3.03
N PRO A 132 16.20 9.59 -2.30
CA PRO A 132 16.67 8.51 -1.43
C PRO A 132 15.59 8.14 -0.41
N PRO A 133 15.56 6.89 0.07
CA PRO A 133 14.56 6.44 1.03
C PRO A 133 14.72 7.22 2.33
N SER A 134 13.86 8.21 2.56
CA SER A 134 13.64 8.76 3.89
C SER A 134 12.47 8.01 4.52
N ASN A 135 12.76 7.12 5.45
CA ASN A 135 11.84 6.76 6.53
C ASN A 135 12.70 6.66 7.79
N PRO A 136 12.34 7.29 8.93
CA PRO A 136 11.01 7.24 9.53
C PRO A 136 10.43 8.61 9.91
N ALA A 137 9.11 8.61 10.14
CA ALA A 137 8.26 9.70 10.64
C ALA A 137 7.65 10.60 9.56
N HIS A 138 6.44 10.23 9.12
CA HIS A 138 5.44 11.24 8.80
C HIS A 138 5.02 11.91 10.12
N PRO A 139 5.26 13.23 10.32
CA PRO A 139 4.64 13.93 11.42
C PRO A 139 3.12 13.93 11.20
N ASN A 140 2.41 13.47 12.23
CA ASN A 140 0.97 13.52 12.35
C ASN A 140 0.47 14.93 11.97
N THR A 141 -0.27 15.07 10.86
CA THR A 141 -0.95 16.32 10.53
C THR A 141 -2.18 16.44 11.42
N SER A 142 -1.95 16.72 12.71
CA SER A 142 -2.99 17.22 13.60
C SER A 142 -3.46 18.56 13.03
N ARG A 143 -4.60 18.57 12.33
CA ARG A 143 -5.37 19.80 12.17
C ARG A 143 -5.75 20.23 13.58
N LYS A 144 -5.17 21.34 14.04
CA LYS A 144 -5.66 22.05 15.23
C LYS A 144 -7.15 22.31 15.01
N ALA A 145 -8.00 21.65 15.78
CA ALA A 145 -9.37 22.06 15.96
C ALA A 145 -9.34 23.47 16.57
N THR A 146 -9.71 24.47 15.78
CA THR A 146 -10.03 25.79 16.28
C THR A 146 -11.28 25.69 17.14
N SER A 147 -11.17 26.09 18.40
CA SER A 147 -12.29 26.22 19.33
C SER A 147 -13.37 27.15 18.79
N ARG A 148 -14.63 26.72 18.85
CA ARG A 148 -15.80 27.51 19.21
C ARG A 148 -16.94 26.59 19.59
#